data_AF-A0A7K5I8Z7-F1
#
_entry.id   AF-A0A7K5I8Z7-F1
#
_cell.length_a   1.000
_cell.length_b   1.000
_cell.length_c   1.000
_cell.angle_alpha   90.00
_cell.angle_beta   90.00
_cell.angle_gamma   90.00
#
_symmetry.space_group_name_H-M   'P 1'
#
loop_
_entity.id
_entity.type
_entity.pdbx_description
1 polymer ?
#
loop_
_entity_poly.entity_id
_entity_poly.type
_entity_poly.pdbx_seq_one_letter_code
_entity_poly.pdbx_strand_id
1 'polypeptide(L)'
;YVCSTWGNNHFKTFDGDIYQFPGICEYNFASDCRESYKEFSVHIQRGLNSNNHPEIQYILITIKDFTVYLRPKVAVVDGRIVKTPYYSSGVLIESNDIYTKVYAKLGLVLIWNQEDALMVELDSKFNNYTCGLCGDYNGIPIYNEFINEVASYNSITYGNLQKISKPNTKCEDPDESQALPSCNNHRHECESLLTSSAFADCRLRLNLEMYIQACMQDKCACKGKEDSFCLCSTISEYSRQCSHAGGRPGEWRAQHFC
;
A
#
# COMPACT_ATOMS: atom_id res chain seq x y z
N TYR A 1 -7.96 11.40 -1.06
CA TYR A 1 -6.50 11.22 -0.97
C TYR A 1 -6.19 9.73 -0.91
N VAL A 2 -4.96 9.33 -1.23
CA VAL A 2 -4.65 7.92 -1.53
C VAL A 2 -3.48 7.41 -0.69
N CYS A 3 -3.75 6.34 0.05
CA CYS A 3 -2.73 5.49 0.66
C CYS A 3 -2.48 4.26 -0.22
N SER A 4 -1.25 3.78 -0.28
CA SER A 4 -0.92 2.55 -1.01
C SER A 4 0.20 1.73 -0.38
N THR A 5 0.24 0.45 -0.75
CA THR A 5 1.37 -0.45 -0.47
C THR A 5 1.62 -1.30 -1.72
N TRP A 6 2.88 -1.63 -2.01
CA TRP A 6 3.27 -2.39 -3.20
C TRP A 6 4.62 -3.09 -3.00
N GLY A 7 4.93 -4.02 -3.90
CA GLY A 7 6.28 -4.57 -4.08
C GLY A 7 6.91 -5.07 -2.78
N ASN A 8 8.20 -4.74 -2.64
CA ASN A 8 9.04 -5.14 -1.53
C ASN A 8 8.75 -4.34 -0.23
N ASN A 9 7.53 -4.48 0.27
CA ASN A 9 7.05 -3.91 1.53
C ASN A 9 7.10 -2.39 1.60
N HIS A 10 6.89 -1.71 0.46
CA HIS A 10 6.73 -0.26 0.42
C HIS A 10 5.32 0.13 0.86
N PHE A 11 5.24 1.25 1.56
CA PHE A 11 4.00 1.90 1.97
C PHE A 11 4.10 3.38 1.61
N LYS A 12 2.96 3.98 1.25
CA LYS A 12 2.78 5.41 1.07
C LYS A 12 1.56 5.85 1.88
N THR A 13 1.74 6.80 2.81
CA THR A 13 0.65 7.36 3.63
C THR A 13 -0.27 8.24 2.80
N PHE A 14 -1.40 8.66 3.40
CA PHE A 14 -2.32 9.61 2.74
C PHE A 14 -1.64 10.96 2.42
N ASP A 15 -0.64 11.34 3.21
CA ASP A 15 0.06 12.62 3.11
C ASP A 15 1.37 12.53 2.31
N GLY A 16 1.71 11.32 1.83
CA GLY A 16 2.71 11.10 0.78
C GLY A 16 4.04 10.53 1.24
N ASP A 17 4.19 10.22 2.53
CA ASP A 17 5.40 9.62 3.06
C ASP A 17 5.57 8.18 2.59
N ILE A 18 6.68 7.91 1.89
CA ILE A 18 7.05 6.56 1.42
C ILE A 18 8.06 5.95 2.37
N TYR A 19 7.76 4.74 2.85
CA TYR A 19 8.61 4.00 3.77
C TYR A 19 8.55 2.49 3.51
N GLN A 20 9.50 1.75 4.09
CA GLN A 20 9.52 0.28 4.04
C GLN A 20 9.24 -0.31 5.42
N PHE A 21 8.35 -1.31 5.46
CA PHE A 21 7.99 -2.03 6.67
C PHE A 21 7.77 -3.53 6.40
N PRO A 22 8.75 -4.41 6.72
CA PRO A 22 8.72 -5.82 6.35
C PRO A 22 7.95 -6.73 7.34
N GLY A 23 6.87 -6.22 7.95
CA GLY A 23 6.03 -7.00 8.87
C GLY A 23 5.16 -8.05 8.16
N ILE A 24 5.05 -9.25 8.75
CA ILE A 24 4.25 -10.38 8.21
C ILE A 24 3.01 -10.74 9.06
N CYS A 25 2.81 -10.03 10.17
CA CYS A 25 1.62 -10.18 11.00
C CYS A 25 0.38 -9.52 10.35
N GLU A 26 -0.77 -9.59 11.03
CA GLU A 26 -1.90 -8.73 10.68
C GLU A 26 -1.64 -7.31 11.21
N TYR A 27 -1.80 -6.31 10.35
CA TYR A 27 -1.63 -4.90 10.68
C TYR A 27 -2.86 -4.09 10.28
N ASN A 28 -3.14 -3.04 11.05
CA ASN A 28 -4.10 -2.01 10.67
C ASN A 28 -3.52 -1.17 9.53
N PHE A 29 -4.06 -1.35 8.32
CA PHE A 29 -3.65 -0.56 7.17
C PHE A 29 -4.22 0.86 7.26
N ALA A 30 -5.54 0.98 7.39
CA ALA A 30 -6.23 2.24 7.64
C ALA A 30 -7.52 1.98 8.41
N SER A 31 -7.79 2.76 9.45
CA SER A 31 -9.03 2.72 10.21
C SER A 31 -9.52 4.12 10.54
N ASP A 32 -10.82 4.25 10.74
CA ASP A 32 -11.41 5.41 11.41
C ASP A 32 -11.18 5.30 12.91
N CYS A 33 -10.45 6.26 13.47
CA CYS A 33 -10.05 6.33 14.88
C CYS A 33 -10.82 7.39 15.67
N ARG A 34 -11.96 7.90 15.17
CA ARG A 34 -12.85 8.75 15.96
C ARG A 34 -13.32 8.02 17.22
N GLU A 35 -13.28 8.73 18.35
CA GLU A 35 -13.61 8.17 19.67
C GLU A 35 -15.07 7.71 19.77
N SER A 36 -15.98 8.34 19.02
CA SER A 36 -17.42 8.09 19.12
C SER A 36 -17.87 6.83 18.38
N TYR A 37 -17.47 6.69 17.11
CA TYR A 37 -17.91 5.60 16.26
C TYR A 37 -16.93 5.40 15.09
N LYS A 38 -16.46 4.17 14.91
CA LYS A 38 -15.58 3.79 13.79
C LYS A 38 -16.43 3.42 12.57
N GLU A 39 -16.37 4.22 11.51
CA GLU A 39 -17.09 3.93 10.26
C GLU A 39 -16.48 2.76 9.47
N PHE A 40 -15.15 2.59 9.52
CA PHE A 40 -14.46 1.52 8.81
C PHE A 40 -13.14 1.09 9.47
N SER A 41 -12.68 -0.11 9.13
CA SER A 41 -11.29 -0.56 9.28
C SER A 41 -10.85 -1.42 8.09
N VAL A 42 -9.59 -1.31 7.72
CA VAL A 42 -8.92 -2.12 6.71
C VAL A 42 -7.68 -2.72 7.34
N HIS A 43 -7.67 -4.04 7.49
CA HIS A 43 -6.52 -4.78 7.97
C HIS A 43 -5.93 -5.60 6.83
N ILE A 44 -4.60 -5.75 6.84
CA ILE A 44 -3.89 -6.57 5.88
C ILE A 44 -2.98 -7.55 6.60
N GLN A 45 -2.74 -8.70 6.00
CA GLN A 45 -1.64 -9.57 6.37
C GLN A 45 -0.79 -9.87 5.14
N ARG A 46 0.50 -9.57 5.23
CA ARG A 46 1.48 -9.96 4.22
C ARG A 46 2.03 -11.35 4.52
N GLY A 47 2.53 -12.00 3.48
CA GLY A 47 3.27 -13.26 3.53
C GLY A 47 4.26 -13.31 2.38
N LEU A 48 4.84 -14.48 2.16
CA LEU A 48 5.76 -14.71 1.05
C LEU A 48 5.13 -15.69 0.06
N ASN A 49 5.19 -15.35 -1.21
CA ASN A 49 4.74 -16.22 -2.29
C ASN A 49 5.76 -17.33 -2.58
N SER A 50 5.46 -18.19 -3.56
CA SER A 50 6.34 -19.30 -3.96
C SER A 50 7.74 -18.88 -4.43
N ASN A 51 7.90 -17.65 -4.91
CA ASN A 51 9.18 -17.06 -5.31
C ASN A 51 9.86 -16.28 -4.18
N ASN A 52 9.34 -16.37 -2.95
CA ASN A 52 9.81 -15.64 -1.79
C ASN A 52 9.66 -14.11 -1.92
N HIS A 53 8.67 -13.65 -2.69
CA HIS A 53 8.31 -12.24 -2.79
C HIS A 53 7.17 -11.89 -1.82
N PRO A 54 7.19 -10.68 -1.23
CA PRO A 54 6.08 -10.21 -0.42
C PRO A 54 4.77 -10.15 -1.22
N GLU A 55 3.71 -10.73 -0.66
CA GLU A 55 2.36 -10.68 -1.21
C GLU A 55 1.33 -10.47 -0.09
N ILE A 56 0.17 -9.93 -0.43
CA ILE A 56 -0.94 -9.76 0.51
C ILE A 56 -1.72 -11.08 0.57
N GLN A 57 -1.69 -11.75 1.73
CA GLN A 57 -2.38 -13.02 1.95
C GLN A 57 -3.89 -12.82 2.06
N TYR A 58 -4.31 -11.77 2.76
CA TYR A 58 -5.70 -11.33 2.79
C TYR A 58 -5.83 -9.86 3.17
N ILE A 59 -7.01 -9.35 2.86
CA ILE A 59 -7.49 -8.05 3.29
C ILE A 59 -8.81 -8.25 4.03
N LEU A 60 -8.93 -7.72 5.23
CA LEU A 60 -10.15 -7.69 6.01
C LEU A 60 -10.66 -6.25 6.07
N ILE A 61 -11.85 -6.01 5.53
CA ILE A 61 -12.51 -4.72 5.48
C ILE A 61 -13.76 -4.82 6.35
N THR A 62 -13.85 -3.98 7.37
CA THR A 62 -15.05 -3.84 8.19
C THR A 62 -15.66 -2.48 7.91
N ILE A 63 -16.92 -2.44 7.53
CA ILE A 63 -17.70 -1.22 7.30
C ILE A 63 -18.92 -1.29 8.20
N LYS A 64 -18.90 -0.58 9.33
CA LYS A 64 -19.91 -0.74 10.39
C LYS A 64 -20.06 -2.22 10.81
N ASP A 65 -21.22 -2.82 10.58
CA ASP A 65 -21.52 -4.22 10.89
C ASP A 65 -21.27 -5.18 9.71
N PHE A 66 -20.81 -4.66 8.56
CA PHE A 66 -20.61 -5.41 7.33
C PHE A 66 -19.13 -5.76 7.14
N THR A 67 -18.82 -7.04 6.91
CA THR A 67 -17.44 -7.52 6.79
C THR A 67 -17.16 -8.11 5.41
N VAL A 68 -16.09 -7.65 4.77
CA VAL A 68 -15.54 -8.19 3.53
C VAL A 68 -14.16 -8.76 3.80
N TYR A 69 -13.96 -10.03 3.46
CA TYR A 69 -12.68 -10.70 3.54
C TYR A 69 -12.24 -11.13 2.13
N LEU A 70 -11.11 -10.58 1.69
CA LEU A 70 -10.55 -10.80 0.36
C LEU A 70 -9.31 -11.70 0.45
N ARG A 71 -9.25 -12.69 -0.43
CA ARG A 71 -8.07 -13.50 -0.76
C ARG A 71 -7.94 -13.57 -2.28
N PRO A 72 -6.80 -14.02 -2.83
CA PRO A 72 -6.66 -14.11 -4.28
C PRO A 72 -7.82 -14.92 -4.87
N LYS A 73 -8.54 -14.31 -5.83
CA LYS A 73 -9.72 -14.88 -6.53
C LYS A 73 -10.95 -15.19 -5.67
N VAL A 74 -10.97 -14.81 -4.39
CA VAL A 74 -12.07 -15.15 -3.46
C VAL A 74 -12.49 -13.91 -2.67
N ALA A 75 -13.78 -13.58 -2.76
CA ALA A 75 -14.43 -12.62 -1.89
C ALA A 75 -15.40 -13.34 -0.95
N VAL A 76 -15.29 -13.04 0.35
CA VAL A 76 -16.18 -13.53 1.40
C VAL A 76 -16.86 -12.33 2.04
N VAL A 77 -18.19 -12.36 2.13
CA VAL A 77 -19.00 -11.33 2.77
C VAL A 77 -19.79 -11.98 3.90
N ASP A 78 -19.64 -11.45 5.12
CA ASP A 78 -20.31 -11.95 6.33
C ASP A 78 -20.22 -13.49 6.48
N GLY A 79 -19.02 -14.02 6.24
CA GLY A 79 -18.71 -15.45 6.35
C GLY A 79 -19.16 -16.32 5.17
N ARG A 80 -19.70 -15.75 4.08
CA ARG A 80 -20.15 -16.49 2.89
C ARG A 80 -19.35 -16.09 1.66
N ILE A 81 -18.89 -17.07 0.89
CA ILE A 81 -18.26 -16.82 -0.41
C ILE A 81 -19.32 -16.21 -1.35
N VAL A 82 -18.96 -15.11 -2.02
CA VAL A 82 -19.83 -14.43 -2.98
C VAL A 82 -19.22 -14.45 -4.38
N LYS A 83 -20.06 -14.34 -5.41
CA LYS A 83 -19.63 -14.12 -6.79
C LYS A 83 -19.60 -12.62 -7.08
N THR A 84 -18.59 -12.15 -7.80
CA THR A 84 -18.51 -10.76 -8.26
C THR A 84 -19.14 -10.60 -9.66
N PRO A 85 -19.76 -9.45 -9.96
CA PRO A 85 -19.97 -8.30 -9.08
C PRO A 85 -20.98 -8.62 -7.96
N TYR A 86 -20.72 -8.10 -6.76
CA TYR A 86 -21.57 -8.27 -5.58
C TYR A 86 -21.97 -6.90 -5.04
N TYR A 87 -23.26 -6.71 -4.75
CA TYR A 87 -23.75 -5.46 -4.18
C TYR A 87 -24.67 -5.72 -2.98
N SER A 88 -24.34 -5.13 -1.84
CA SER A 88 -25.17 -5.19 -0.62
C SER A 88 -24.76 -4.08 0.34
N SER A 89 -25.69 -3.59 1.16
CA SER A 89 -25.41 -2.63 2.25
C SER A 89 -24.62 -1.38 1.83
N GLY A 90 -24.76 -0.92 0.59
CA GLY A 90 -24.01 0.22 0.05
C GLY A 90 -22.54 -0.09 -0.26
N VAL A 91 -22.19 -1.37 -0.37
CA VAL A 91 -20.88 -1.88 -0.80
C VAL A 91 -21.04 -2.61 -2.13
N LEU A 92 -20.22 -2.23 -3.11
CA LEU A 92 -20.07 -2.88 -4.40
C LEU A 92 -18.68 -3.52 -4.48
N ILE A 93 -18.62 -4.80 -4.78
CA ILE A 93 -17.37 -5.54 -5.01
C ILE A 93 -17.36 -5.96 -6.48
N GLU A 94 -16.33 -5.54 -7.21
CA GLU A 94 -16.11 -5.90 -8.61
C GLU A 94 -14.74 -6.56 -8.75
N SER A 95 -14.63 -7.58 -9.58
CA SER A 95 -13.34 -8.19 -9.90
C SER A 95 -13.22 -8.37 -11.41
N ASN A 96 -12.03 -8.13 -11.93
CA ASN A 96 -11.59 -8.61 -13.23
C ASN A 96 -10.37 -9.52 -13.05
N ASP A 97 -9.71 -9.89 -14.14
CA ASP A 97 -8.56 -10.81 -14.09
C ASP A 97 -7.38 -10.28 -13.28
N ILE A 98 -7.27 -8.95 -13.10
CA ILE A 98 -6.13 -8.29 -12.47
C ILE A 98 -6.55 -7.71 -11.10
N TYR A 99 -7.64 -6.96 -11.06
CA TYR A 99 -8.03 -6.16 -9.90
C TYR A 99 -9.31 -6.65 -9.27
N THR A 100 -9.33 -6.65 -7.93
CA THR A 100 -10.55 -6.59 -7.13
C THR A 100 -10.72 -5.18 -6.58
N LYS A 101 -11.91 -4.62 -6.73
CA LYS A 101 -12.29 -3.29 -6.26
C LYS A 101 -13.45 -3.38 -5.30
N VAL A 102 -13.39 -2.60 -4.23
CA VAL A 102 -14.48 -2.44 -3.27
C VAL A 102 -14.84 -0.96 -3.21
N TYR A 103 -16.07 -0.63 -3.58
CA TYR A 103 -16.64 0.70 -3.46
C TYR A 103 -17.63 0.72 -2.31
N ALA A 104 -17.40 1.58 -1.33
CA ALA A 104 -18.31 1.76 -0.21
C ALA A 104 -18.93 3.16 -0.24
N LYS A 105 -20.26 3.23 -0.06
CA LYS A 105 -21.03 4.48 -0.05
C LYS A 105 -20.54 5.50 0.99
N LEU A 106 -19.81 5.05 2.02
CA LEU A 106 -19.20 5.95 3.00
C LEU A 106 -18.02 6.76 2.45
N GLY A 107 -17.66 6.65 1.18
CA GLY A 107 -16.53 7.38 0.61
C GLY A 107 -15.20 6.66 0.78
N LEU A 108 -15.22 5.32 0.65
CA LEU A 108 -14.03 4.47 0.63
C LEU A 108 -14.00 3.69 -0.68
N VAL A 109 -12.85 3.75 -1.36
CA VAL A 109 -12.56 2.93 -2.53
C VAL A 109 -11.29 2.16 -2.26
N LEU A 110 -11.35 0.83 -2.39
CA LEU A 110 -10.21 -0.06 -2.27
C LEU A 110 -9.95 -0.73 -3.61
N ILE A 111 -8.68 -0.79 -4.02
CA ILE A 111 -8.24 -1.42 -5.27
C ILE A 111 -7.03 -2.31 -4.95
N TRP A 112 -7.14 -3.60 -5.27
CA TRP A 112 -6.10 -4.59 -5.02
C TRP A 112 -5.82 -5.41 -6.27
N ASN A 113 -4.54 -5.59 -6.64
CA ASN A 113 -4.13 -6.39 -7.80
C ASN A 113 -4.12 -7.91 -7.55
N GLN A 114 -4.71 -8.37 -6.44
CA GLN A 114 -4.71 -9.78 -6.01
C GLN A 114 -3.34 -10.36 -5.65
N GLU A 115 -2.32 -9.50 -5.57
CA GLU A 115 -0.93 -9.85 -5.24
C GLU A 115 -0.41 -8.89 -4.17
N ASP A 116 0.53 -8.00 -4.53
CA ASP A 116 1.32 -7.16 -3.63
C ASP A 116 0.83 -5.70 -3.52
N ALA A 117 0.01 -5.23 -4.47
CA ALA A 117 -0.34 -3.83 -4.62
C ALA A 117 -1.78 -3.53 -4.18
N LEU A 118 -1.90 -2.78 -3.09
CA LEU A 118 -3.16 -2.32 -2.51
C LEU A 118 -3.21 -0.80 -2.45
N MET A 119 -4.39 -0.25 -2.71
CA MET A 119 -4.68 1.18 -2.58
C MET A 119 -6.00 1.39 -1.89
N VAL A 120 -6.03 2.37 -1.00
CA VAL A 120 -7.24 2.88 -0.36
C VAL A 120 -7.33 4.38 -0.63
N GLU A 121 -8.47 4.78 -1.18
CA GLU A 121 -8.86 6.16 -1.35
C GLU A 121 -10.02 6.48 -0.41
N LEU A 122 -9.92 7.63 0.27
CA LEU A 122 -10.91 8.12 1.21
C LEU A 122 -11.38 9.53 0.85
N ASP A 123 -12.66 9.78 1.07
CA ASP A 123 -13.26 11.12 1.06
C ASP A 123 -12.64 12.01 2.15
N SER A 124 -12.62 13.33 1.91
CA SER A 124 -12.01 14.32 2.82
C SER A 124 -12.70 14.45 4.18
N LYS A 125 -13.87 13.82 4.38
CA LYS A 125 -14.54 13.81 5.70
C LYS A 125 -13.76 13.01 6.76
N PHE A 126 -12.79 12.21 6.34
CA PHE A 126 -11.93 11.42 7.22
C PHE A 126 -10.62 12.11 7.60
N ASN A 127 -10.39 13.37 7.17
CA ASN A 127 -9.19 14.11 7.52
C ASN A 127 -9.03 14.23 9.05
N ASN A 128 -7.81 14.04 9.56
CA ASN A 128 -7.45 14.03 10.98
C ASN A 128 -8.09 12.89 11.81
N TYR A 129 -8.77 11.95 11.17
CA TYR A 129 -9.53 10.90 11.86
C TYR A 129 -9.01 9.50 11.54
N THR A 130 -8.05 9.36 10.63
CA THR A 130 -7.50 8.05 10.29
C THR A 130 -6.39 7.65 11.24
N CYS A 131 -6.12 6.36 11.29
CA CYS A 131 -4.99 5.76 11.98
C CYS A 131 -4.61 4.45 11.30
N GLY A 132 -3.43 3.90 11.59
CA GLY A 132 -2.89 2.73 10.93
C GLY A 132 -1.65 3.08 10.12
N LEU A 133 -1.19 2.14 9.30
CA LEU A 133 0.00 2.30 8.43
C LEU A 133 -0.14 3.45 7.42
N CYS A 134 -1.37 3.88 7.12
CA CYS A 134 -1.66 4.97 6.18
C CYS A 134 -1.61 6.38 6.80
N GLY A 135 -1.37 6.51 8.11
CA GLY A 135 -1.30 7.81 8.78
C GLY A 135 -2.63 8.42 9.18
N ASP A 136 -2.57 9.70 9.60
CA ASP A 136 -3.68 10.44 10.21
C ASP A 136 -4.48 11.31 9.24
N TYR A 137 -3.99 11.46 8.00
CA TYR A 137 -4.66 12.15 6.90
C TYR A 137 -4.91 13.63 7.23
N ASN A 138 -3.90 14.29 7.79
CA ASN A 138 -3.97 15.69 8.20
C ASN A 138 -3.53 16.68 7.10
N GLY A 139 -2.87 16.19 6.04
CA GLY A 139 -2.39 17.01 4.92
C GLY A 139 -1.10 17.78 5.19
N ILE A 140 -0.35 17.44 6.26
CA ILE A 140 0.82 18.17 6.73
C ILE A 140 2.09 17.31 6.61
N PRO A 141 2.90 17.47 5.54
CA PRO A 141 4.10 16.65 5.31
C PRO A 141 5.24 16.83 6.33
N ILE A 142 5.22 17.93 7.11
CA ILE A 142 6.31 18.29 8.04
C ILE A 142 6.13 17.60 9.40
N TYR A 143 4.88 17.39 9.84
CA TYR A 143 4.54 16.61 11.02
C TYR A 143 4.15 15.22 10.56
N ASN A 144 5.14 14.50 10.03
CA ASN A 144 4.92 13.16 9.50
C ASN A 144 4.54 12.18 10.61
N GLU A 145 3.99 11.04 10.21
CA GLU A 145 3.45 10.02 11.11
C GLU A 145 4.50 9.38 12.03
N PHE A 146 5.78 9.64 11.75
CA PHE A 146 6.92 9.15 12.49
C PHE A 146 7.33 10.06 13.65
N ILE A 147 6.71 11.22 13.83
CA ILE A 147 7.04 12.17 14.89
C ILE A 147 5.81 12.38 15.76
N ASN A 148 5.94 12.18 17.07
CA ASN A 148 5.00 12.70 18.05
C ASN A 148 5.69 13.70 18.99
N GLU A 149 4.93 14.30 19.89
CA GLU A 149 5.44 15.34 20.81
C GLU A 149 6.63 14.89 21.69
N VAL A 150 6.84 13.58 21.82
CA VAL A 150 7.78 12.99 22.78
C VAL A 150 8.91 12.20 22.10
N ALA A 151 8.72 11.72 20.87
CA ALA A 151 9.59 10.78 20.20
C ALA A 151 9.52 10.88 18.67
N SER A 152 10.63 10.51 18.02
CA SER A 152 10.69 10.20 16.59
C SER A 152 10.91 8.70 16.43
N TYR A 153 10.08 8.06 15.63
CA TYR A 153 10.10 6.64 15.32
C TYR A 153 10.80 6.40 13.98
N ASN A 154 11.49 5.25 13.85
CA ASN A 154 11.83 4.75 12.53
C ASN A 154 10.61 4.04 11.91
N SER A 155 10.69 3.70 10.62
CA SER A 155 9.57 3.09 9.90
C SER A 155 9.16 1.71 10.44
N ILE A 156 10.11 0.95 11.01
CA ILE A 156 9.86 -0.37 11.58
C ILE A 156 9.11 -0.25 12.90
N THR A 157 9.58 0.59 13.81
CA THR A 157 8.91 0.89 15.08
C THR A 157 7.50 1.43 14.83
N TYR A 158 7.34 2.36 13.88
CA TYR A 158 6.02 2.86 13.50
C TYR A 158 5.09 1.76 13.00
N GLY A 159 5.57 0.87 12.12
CA GLY A 159 4.77 -0.24 11.62
C GLY A 159 4.40 -1.27 12.70
N ASN A 160 5.32 -1.56 13.64
CA ASN A 160 5.08 -2.46 14.77
C ASN A 160 3.95 -1.96 15.68
N LEU A 161 3.83 -0.63 15.87
CA LEU A 161 2.73 -0.03 16.63
C LEU A 161 1.34 -0.29 16.01
N GLN A 162 1.27 -0.61 14.71
CA GLN A 162 0.00 -0.85 14.00
C GLN A 162 -0.45 -2.32 14.02
N LYS A 163 0.25 -3.18 14.77
CA LYS A 163 -0.01 -4.63 14.81
C LYS A 163 -1.35 -4.97 15.47
N ILE A 164 -2.11 -5.85 14.84
CA ILE A 164 -3.34 -6.40 15.42
C ILE A 164 -3.00 -7.63 16.27
N SER A 165 -3.20 -7.50 17.58
CA SER A 165 -3.01 -8.60 18.52
C SER A 165 -4.17 -9.59 18.45
N LYS A 166 -3.87 -10.84 18.09
CA LYS A 166 -4.85 -11.94 18.11
C LYS A 166 -4.72 -12.76 19.39
N PRO A 167 -5.83 -13.09 20.08
CA PRO A 167 -5.80 -14.02 21.19
C PRO A 167 -5.15 -15.34 20.75
N ASN A 168 -4.18 -15.84 21.52
CA ASN A 168 -3.53 -17.14 21.33
C ASN A 168 -2.62 -17.29 20.09
N THR A 169 -2.29 -16.21 19.37
CA THR A 169 -1.31 -16.25 18.28
C THR A 169 -0.14 -15.34 18.59
N LYS A 170 1.08 -15.90 18.70
CA LYS A 170 2.30 -15.11 18.71
C LYS A 170 2.78 -14.94 17.27
N CYS A 171 2.98 -13.69 16.86
CA CYS A 171 3.62 -13.33 15.62
C CYS A 171 4.80 -12.42 15.98
N GLU A 172 5.98 -12.67 15.43
CA GLU A 172 7.19 -11.91 15.77
C GLU A 172 7.25 -10.62 14.96
N ASP A 173 7.74 -9.56 15.61
CA ASP A 173 7.94 -8.27 14.95
C ASP A 173 9.25 -8.26 14.18
N PRO A 174 9.31 -7.53 13.04
CA PRO A 174 10.58 -7.25 12.38
C PRO A 174 11.56 -6.53 13.31
N ASP A 175 12.85 -6.80 13.11
CA ASP A 175 13.93 -6.24 13.91
C ASP A 175 14.05 -4.72 13.72
N GLU A 176 13.78 -3.97 14.78
CA GLU A 176 13.85 -2.51 14.78
C GLU A 176 15.28 -1.95 14.67
N SER A 177 16.30 -2.78 14.91
CA SER A 177 17.71 -2.40 14.72
C SER A 177 18.17 -2.47 13.27
N GLN A 178 17.34 -3.02 12.37
CA GLN A 178 17.68 -3.17 10.97
C GLN A 178 17.69 -1.81 10.26
N ALA A 179 18.90 -1.30 9.99
CA ALA A 179 19.06 -0.13 9.13
C ALA A 179 18.83 -0.48 7.66
N LEU A 180 18.15 0.40 6.93
CA LEU A 180 18.05 0.29 5.48
C LEU A 180 19.44 0.49 4.84
N PRO A 181 19.82 -0.36 3.88
CA PRO A 181 21.09 -0.20 3.19
C PRO A 181 21.10 1.10 2.36
N SER A 182 22.27 1.73 2.27
CA SER A 182 22.48 2.85 1.35
C SER A 182 22.60 2.34 -0.09
N CYS A 183 21.72 2.83 -0.95
CA CYS A 183 21.54 2.33 -2.32
C CYS A 183 21.80 3.38 -3.40
N ASN A 184 22.61 4.39 -3.05
CA ASN A 184 22.88 5.58 -3.86
C ASN A 184 23.47 5.27 -5.25
N ASN A 185 24.15 4.13 -5.40
CA ASN A 185 24.70 3.67 -6.67
C ASN A 185 23.64 3.38 -7.75
N HIS A 186 22.37 3.14 -7.36
CA HIS A 186 21.27 2.86 -8.30
C HIS A 186 20.46 4.10 -8.70
N ARG A 187 20.80 5.29 -8.17
CA ARG A 187 20.01 6.51 -8.39
C ARG A 187 19.84 6.86 -9.86
N HIS A 188 20.94 6.90 -10.62
CA HIS A 188 20.93 7.29 -12.03
C HIS A 188 20.06 6.36 -12.89
N GLU A 189 20.11 5.05 -12.63
CA GLU A 189 19.27 4.06 -13.32
C GLU A 189 17.79 4.29 -13.02
N CYS A 190 17.43 4.43 -11.73
CA CYS A 190 16.06 4.67 -11.30
C CYS A 190 15.49 6.01 -11.81
N GLU A 191 16.28 7.07 -11.76
CA GLU A 191 15.90 8.39 -12.27
C GLU A 191 15.66 8.34 -13.78
N SER A 192 16.55 7.70 -14.56
CA SER A 192 16.38 7.51 -16.00
C SER A 192 15.09 6.76 -16.35
N LEU A 193 14.79 5.67 -15.63
CA LEU A 193 13.57 4.89 -15.84
C LEU A 193 12.30 5.69 -15.56
N LEU A 194 12.23 6.34 -14.39
CA LEU A 194 11.06 7.10 -13.94
C LEU A 194 10.88 8.44 -14.66
N THR A 195 11.92 8.93 -15.34
CA THR A 195 11.86 10.13 -16.20
C THR A 195 11.85 9.80 -17.69
N SER A 196 11.67 8.54 -18.09
CA SER A 196 11.52 8.19 -19.50
C SER A 196 10.36 8.93 -20.17
N SER A 197 10.34 8.95 -21.51
CA SER A 197 9.28 9.61 -22.29
C SER A 197 7.88 9.07 -21.97
N ALA A 198 7.77 7.79 -21.56
CA ALA A 198 6.52 7.19 -21.12
C ALA A 198 5.92 7.90 -19.90
N PHE A 199 6.74 8.55 -19.06
CA PHE A 199 6.27 9.22 -17.84
C PHE A 199 6.30 10.75 -17.93
N ALA A 200 6.35 11.33 -19.14
CA ALA A 200 6.45 12.76 -19.32
C ALA A 200 5.34 13.56 -18.60
N ASP A 201 4.08 13.09 -18.65
CA ASP A 201 2.93 13.73 -17.99
C ASP A 201 2.83 13.43 -16.48
N CYS A 202 3.74 12.61 -15.93
CA CYS A 202 3.76 12.24 -14.51
C CYS A 202 4.69 13.15 -13.68
N ARG A 203 5.70 13.74 -14.31
CA ARG A 203 6.81 14.43 -13.64
C ARG A 203 6.39 15.57 -12.71
N LEU A 204 5.32 16.31 -13.06
CA LEU A 204 4.82 17.45 -12.27
C LEU A 204 3.65 17.07 -11.35
N ARG A 205 3.18 15.82 -11.38
CA ARG A 205 2.00 15.36 -10.62
C ARG A 205 2.38 14.60 -9.36
N LEU A 206 3.56 14.02 -9.34
CA LEU A 206 4.03 13.14 -8.27
C LEU A 206 5.36 13.65 -7.71
N ASN A 207 5.62 13.35 -6.44
CA ASN A 207 6.93 13.56 -5.85
C ASN A 207 7.91 12.50 -6.37
N LEU A 208 8.58 12.81 -7.48
CA LEU A 208 9.51 11.90 -8.17
C LEU A 208 10.62 11.38 -7.24
N GLU A 209 11.14 12.21 -6.33
CA GLU A 209 12.25 11.84 -5.45
C GLU A 209 11.89 10.61 -4.60
N MET A 210 10.68 10.56 -4.04
CA MET A 210 10.26 9.45 -3.18
C MET A 210 10.19 8.12 -3.95
N TYR A 211 9.77 8.15 -5.22
CA TYR A 211 9.75 6.96 -6.07
C TYR A 211 11.15 6.55 -6.55
N ILE A 212 12.05 7.51 -6.76
CA ILE A 212 13.48 7.21 -7.03
C ILE A 212 14.08 6.46 -5.85
N GLN A 213 13.84 6.92 -4.61
CA GLN A 213 14.35 6.26 -3.41
C GLN A 213 13.79 4.84 -3.24
N ALA A 214 12.47 4.65 -3.46
CA ALA A 214 11.86 3.33 -3.43
C ALA A 214 12.48 2.38 -4.47
N CYS A 215 12.67 2.86 -5.71
CA CYS A 215 13.33 2.09 -6.78
C CYS A 215 14.77 1.70 -6.43
N MET A 216 15.53 2.61 -5.82
CA MET A 216 16.91 2.35 -5.40
C MET A 216 16.98 1.21 -4.39
N GLN A 217 16.06 1.21 -3.41
CA GLN A 217 15.98 0.14 -2.40
C GLN A 217 15.62 -1.20 -3.03
N ASP A 218 14.68 -1.23 -3.97
CA ASP A 218 14.31 -2.46 -4.67
C ASP A 218 15.47 -3.04 -5.48
N LYS A 219 16.19 -2.20 -6.24
CA LYS A 219 17.33 -2.64 -7.04
C LYS A 219 18.42 -3.26 -6.19
N CYS A 220 18.71 -2.64 -5.04
CA CYS A 220 19.63 -3.14 -4.03
C CYS A 220 19.21 -4.51 -3.46
N ALA A 221 17.95 -4.63 -3.05
CA ALA A 221 17.43 -5.84 -2.40
C ALA A 221 17.56 -7.08 -3.30
N CYS A 222 17.59 -6.88 -4.61
CA CYS A 222 17.62 -7.95 -5.59
C CYS A 222 19.00 -8.52 -5.88
N LYS A 223 20.08 -7.95 -5.32
CA LYS A 223 21.45 -8.51 -5.35
C LYS A 223 21.91 -8.95 -6.76
N GLY A 224 21.50 -8.22 -7.79
CA GLY A 224 21.86 -8.50 -9.18
C GLY A 224 21.06 -9.62 -9.86
N LYS A 225 20.01 -10.16 -9.23
CA LYS A 225 19.05 -11.03 -9.92
C LYS A 225 18.24 -10.22 -10.93
N GLU A 226 18.11 -10.74 -12.15
CA GLU A 226 17.16 -10.25 -13.15
C GLU A 226 15.75 -10.71 -12.80
N ASP A 227 15.26 -10.30 -11.64
CA ASP A 227 13.91 -10.58 -11.21
C ASP A 227 13.02 -9.36 -11.47
N SER A 228 11.98 -9.56 -12.26
CA SER A 228 11.02 -8.52 -12.60
C SER A 228 10.35 -7.92 -11.37
N PHE A 229 10.12 -8.69 -10.29
CA PHE A 229 9.43 -8.20 -9.10
C PHE A 229 10.15 -7.00 -8.46
N CYS A 230 11.48 -6.96 -8.59
CA CYS A 230 12.34 -5.92 -8.06
C CYS A 230 11.93 -4.53 -8.54
N LEU A 231 12.07 -4.26 -9.83
CA LEU A 231 11.85 -2.91 -10.36
C LEU A 231 10.42 -2.68 -10.82
N CYS A 232 9.77 -3.72 -11.34
CA CYS A 232 8.50 -3.57 -12.04
C CYS A 232 7.37 -3.17 -11.09
N SER A 233 7.41 -3.57 -9.82
CA SER A 233 6.39 -3.18 -8.84
C SER A 233 6.42 -1.69 -8.57
N THR A 234 7.59 -1.09 -8.32
CA THR A 234 7.69 0.36 -8.06
C THR A 234 7.39 1.21 -9.30
N ILE A 235 7.80 0.78 -10.49
CA ILE A 235 7.47 1.50 -11.73
C ILE A 235 5.97 1.37 -12.07
N SER A 236 5.37 0.21 -11.81
CA SER A 236 3.91 0.04 -11.93
C SER A 236 3.16 0.94 -10.96
N GLU A 237 3.64 1.06 -9.72
CA GLU A 237 3.05 1.97 -8.75
C GLU A 237 3.14 3.43 -9.22
N TYR A 238 4.31 3.87 -9.71
CA TYR A 238 4.48 5.21 -10.25
C TYR A 238 3.52 5.49 -11.41
N SER A 239 3.39 4.56 -12.35
CA SER A 239 2.43 4.61 -13.45
C SER A 239 0.98 4.72 -12.95
N ARG A 240 0.61 3.93 -11.94
CA ARG A 240 -0.75 3.88 -11.38
C ARG A 240 -1.11 5.17 -10.65
N GLN A 241 -0.19 5.71 -9.86
CA GLN A 241 -0.36 6.97 -9.14
C GLN A 241 -0.43 8.15 -10.12
N CYS A 242 0.33 8.10 -11.22
CA CYS A 242 0.25 9.10 -12.27
C CYS A 242 -1.13 9.12 -12.94
N SER A 243 -1.65 7.94 -13.30
CA SER A 243 -2.99 7.83 -13.86
C SER A 243 -4.08 8.26 -12.88
N HIS A 244 -3.93 7.97 -11.59
CA HIS A 244 -4.85 8.42 -10.55
C HIS A 244 -4.86 9.95 -10.42
N ALA A 245 -3.69 10.59 -10.48
CA ALA A 245 -3.55 12.05 -10.49
C ALA A 245 -3.98 12.74 -11.81
N GLY A 246 -4.67 12.01 -12.70
CA GLY A 246 -5.18 12.50 -13.98
C GLY A 246 -4.13 12.60 -15.09
N GLY A 247 -2.92 12.08 -14.87
CA GLY A 247 -1.89 11.95 -15.89
C GLY A 247 -2.14 10.77 -16.83
N ARG A 248 -1.39 10.72 -17.93
CA ARG A 248 -1.47 9.63 -18.92
C ARG A 248 -0.10 9.03 -19.17
N PRO A 249 0.35 8.05 -18.36
CA PRO A 249 1.58 7.34 -18.65
C PRO A 249 1.44 6.57 -19.97
N GLY A 250 2.51 6.56 -20.76
CA GLY A 250 2.64 5.74 -21.97
C GLY A 250 3.02 4.30 -21.66
N GLU A 251 3.23 3.51 -22.71
CA GLU A 251 3.73 2.14 -22.59
C GLU A 251 5.21 2.16 -22.17
N TRP A 252 5.49 1.61 -20.98
CA TRP A 252 6.84 1.52 -20.42
C TRP A 252 7.34 0.08 -20.30
N ARG A 253 6.43 -0.90 -20.40
CA ARG A 253 6.75 -2.34 -20.42
C ARG A 253 7.24 -2.73 -21.82
N ALA A 254 8.25 -3.58 -21.89
CA ALA A 254 8.85 -4.05 -23.14
C ALA A 254 9.21 -5.54 -23.04
N GLN A 255 9.49 -6.19 -24.17
CA GLN A 255 9.76 -7.64 -24.23
C GLN A 255 10.87 -8.13 -23.27
N HIS A 256 11.85 -7.28 -22.97
CA HIS A 256 12.96 -7.58 -22.06
C HIS A 256 12.91 -6.72 -20.79
N PHE A 257 11.77 -6.12 -20.47
CA PHE A 257 11.58 -5.26 -19.31
C PHE A 257 10.11 -5.25 -18.86
N CYS A 258 9.81 -5.96 -17.76
CA CYS A 258 8.52 -5.92 -17.06
C CYS A 258 7.27 -6.24 -17.91
#